data_AF-A0A0H3F5T0-F1
#
_entry.id   AF-A0A0H3F5T0-F1
#
_cell.length_a   1.000
_cell.length_b   1.000
_cell.length_c   1.000
_cell.angle_alpha   90.00
_cell.angle_beta   90.00
_cell.angle_gamma   90.00
#
_symmetry.space_group_name_H-M   'P 1'
#
loop_
_entity.id
_entity.type
_entity.pdbx_description
1 polymer ?
#
loop_
_entity_poly.entity_id
_entity_poly.type
_entity_poly.pdbx_seq_one_letter_code
_entity_poly.pdbx_strand_id
1 'polypeptide(L)'
;MTITFIAHSTPEPALYGAMAAILAELRALPLCHFPVSHDAQRYPNARQHVTAQGHALTSGLLWLERLTGRGAGEESGVESLIYRALKEDIVVPLREPLSAELAVQIAEQGIEIESLTVVRNQDKFQLEDGITGKIRSNGWGRDAFGRWALGPVSQPVMRAGKTLRVALVGDFTEQRDSYPAMLAALGDAADALAMNIDVIYVPSTLLGSQLDCTLFEVDGIMLPGATLTRSDTQAGQLATATWALENQTPVLGINQGMHQMITALGQKVLGQERVVMHGPSTLGSLQTALPLAEHVQPRVGNHPVITRNGSLLANKTGDEFMLRYNQRRYLNPHLLAELENAGLIVSGYDESGEQAQAIELNNHPFFMGVQGQPELMSRRERPNPLLMAFLQQVRQGNRDRDVSHAALTQSVRLKHPHLLMG
;
A
#
# COMPACT_ATOMS: atom_id res chain seq x y z
N MET A 1 8.23 -36.98 0.29
CA MET A 1 7.88 -35.55 0.23
C MET A 1 6.95 -35.25 1.38
N THR A 2 6.99 -34.02 1.87
CA THR A 2 6.35 -33.60 3.11
C THR A 2 5.44 -32.40 2.84
N ILE A 3 4.25 -32.40 3.44
CA ILE A 3 3.42 -31.20 3.57
C ILE A 3 3.58 -30.66 4.99
N THR A 4 4.12 -29.45 5.10
CA THR A 4 4.16 -28.72 6.37
C THR A 4 2.92 -27.83 6.48
N PHE A 5 1.96 -28.24 7.30
CA PHE A 5 0.80 -27.43 7.63
C PHE A 5 1.12 -26.48 8.78
N ILE A 6 0.74 -25.21 8.64
CA ILE A 6 0.93 -24.20 9.69
C ILE A 6 -0.40 -23.57 10.05
N ALA A 7 -0.94 -23.95 11.21
CA ALA A 7 -2.16 -23.37 11.75
C ALA A 7 -1.88 -22.01 12.42
N HIS A 8 -2.65 -20.99 12.03
CA HIS A 8 -2.64 -19.68 12.69
C HIS A 8 -4.08 -19.23 12.93
N SER A 9 -4.55 -19.41 14.16
CA SER A 9 -5.90 -19.00 14.59
C SER A 9 -5.94 -17.51 14.88
N THR A 10 -5.83 -16.71 13.81
CA THR A 10 -5.84 -15.26 13.84
C THR A 10 -7.09 -14.71 13.14
N PRO A 11 -7.82 -13.74 13.73
CA PRO A 11 -8.84 -13.00 13.00
C PRO A 11 -8.22 -12.00 12.01
N GLU A 12 -7.01 -11.49 12.28
CA GLU A 12 -6.34 -10.48 11.44
C GLU A 12 -5.88 -11.07 10.09
N PRO A 13 -6.39 -10.57 8.95
CA PRO A 13 -5.98 -11.06 7.62
C PRO A 13 -4.50 -10.86 7.31
N ALA A 14 -3.88 -9.79 7.82
CA ALA A 14 -2.47 -9.48 7.60
C ALA A 14 -1.52 -10.50 8.23
N LEU A 15 -1.98 -11.26 9.24
CA LEU A 15 -1.18 -12.24 9.96
C LEU A 15 -1.30 -13.65 9.37
N TYR A 16 -2.36 -13.92 8.62
CA TYR A 16 -2.57 -15.21 7.97
C TYR A 16 -1.49 -15.47 6.92
N GLY A 17 -0.90 -16.66 6.95
CA GLY A 17 0.15 -17.06 6.00
C GLY A 17 1.53 -16.44 6.22
N ALA A 18 1.68 -15.44 7.10
CA ALA A 18 2.96 -14.76 7.32
C ALA A 18 4.07 -15.69 7.85
N MET A 19 3.78 -16.45 8.92
CA MET A 19 4.73 -17.42 9.48
C MET A 19 4.99 -18.60 8.54
N ALA A 20 4.03 -18.94 7.69
CA ALA A 20 4.20 -19.92 6.62
C ALA A 20 5.13 -19.40 5.52
N ALA A 21 4.98 -18.15 5.10
CA ALA A 21 5.89 -17.50 4.17
C ALA A 21 7.32 -17.42 4.72
N ILE A 22 7.48 -17.11 6.01
CA ILE A 22 8.78 -17.12 6.69
C ILE A 22 9.40 -18.51 6.67
N LEU A 23 8.65 -19.56 7.03
CA LEU A 23 9.17 -20.93 7.01
C LEU A 23 9.51 -21.38 5.58
N ALA A 24 8.65 -21.04 4.62
CA ALA A 24 8.86 -21.33 3.21
C ALA A 24 10.16 -20.68 2.71
N GLU A 25 10.44 -19.43 3.10
CA GLU A 25 11.71 -18.76 2.78
C GLU A 25 12.91 -19.48 3.44
N LEU A 26 12.84 -19.75 4.75
CA LEU A 26 13.93 -20.39 5.48
C LEU A 26 14.29 -21.79 4.94
N ARG A 27 13.31 -22.51 4.37
CA ARG A 27 13.49 -23.84 3.81
C ARG A 27 13.55 -23.84 2.27
N ALA A 28 13.48 -22.68 1.62
CA ALA A 28 13.37 -22.51 0.17
C ALA A 28 12.22 -23.28 -0.51
N LEU A 29 11.13 -23.55 0.22
CA LEU A 29 10.00 -24.34 -0.23
C LEU A 29 8.93 -23.48 -0.93
N PRO A 30 8.15 -24.05 -1.86
CA PRO A 30 6.92 -23.41 -2.33
C PRO A 30 5.86 -23.38 -1.23
N LEU A 31 5.13 -22.27 -1.18
CA LEU A 31 3.92 -22.14 -0.39
C LEU A 31 2.72 -22.30 -1.31
N CYS A 32 1.79 -23.18 -0.93
CA CYS A 32 0.48 -23.31 -1.53
C CYS A 32 -0.59 -22.98 -0.49
N HIS A 33 -1.79 -22.60 -0.90
CA HIS A 33 -2.81 -22.21 0.06
C HIS A 33 -4.21 -22.56 -0.41
N PHE A 34 -5.08 -22.83 0.56
CA PHE A 34 -6.51 -22.98 0.34
C PHE A 34 -7.18 -21.62 0.11
N PRO A 35 -8.43 -21.60 -0.41
CA PRO A 35 -9.28 -20.43 -0.29
C PRO A 35 -9.58 -20.11 1.17
N VAL A 36 -9.55 -18.82 1.51
CA VAL A 36 -9.76 -18.35 2.89
C VAL A 36 -10.74 -17.19 2.93
N SER A 37 -11.73 -17.34 3.80
CA SER A 37 -12.69 -16.29 4.14
C SER A 37 -12.32 -15.62 5.47
N HIS A 38 -12.68 -14.35 5.58
CA HIS A 38 -12.53 -13.54 6.79
C HIS A 38 -13.86 -12.86 7.10
N ASP A 39 -14.02 -12.38 8.32
CA ASP A 39 -15.17 -11.54 8.69
C ASP A 39 -15.14 -10.25 7.85
N ALA A 40 -16.03 -10.16 6.87
CA ALA A 40 -16.09 -9.04 5.93
C ALA A 40 -16.64 -7.74 6.57
N GLN A 41 -17.34 -7.84 7.70
CA GLN A 41 -17.80 -6.65 8.44
C GLN A 41 -16.63 -6.03 9.22
N ARG A 42 -15.81 -6.88 9.86
CA ARG A 42 -14.64 -6.43 10.62
C ARG A 42 -13.45 -6.07 9.73
N TYR A 43 -13.24 -6.82 8.65
CA TYR A 43 -12.11 -6.66 7.74
C TYR A 43 -12.58 -6.59 6.28
N PRO A 44 -13.15 -5.47 5.83
CA PRO A 44 -13.59 -5.30 4.45
C PRO A 44 -12.44 -5.43 3.44
N ASN A 45 -11.20 -5.25 3.90
CA ASN A 45 -9.97 -5.30 3.11
C ASN A 45 -9.16 -6.57 3.32
N ALA A 46 -9.80 -7.64 3.81
CA ALA A 46 -9.14 -8.91 4.07
C ALA A 46 -8.59 -9.64 2.83
N ARG A 47 -9.07 -9.26 1.63
CA ARG A 47 -8.71 -9.86 0.34
C ARG A 47 -8.27 -8.82 -0.70
N GLN A 48 -7.27 -8.01 -0.34
CA GLN A 48 -6.69 -6.98 -1.22
C GLN A 48 -5.29 -7.37 -1.75
N HIS A 49 -4.80 -8.54 -1.34
CA HIS A 49 -3.73 -9.31 -1.98
C HIS A 49 -3.92 -9.44 -3.49
N VAL A 50 -3.14 -8.81 -4.38
CA VAL A 50 -3.23 -9.14 -5.81
C VAL A 50 -1.93 -9.77 -6.31
N THR A 51 -2.03 -10.88 -7.03
CA THR A 51 -0.88 -11.57 -7.65
C THR A 51 -0.49 -10.95 -8.99
N ALA A 52 0.68 -11.31 -9.52
CA ALA A 52 1.11 -10.88 -10.84
C ALA A 52 0.12 -11.25 -11.96
N GLN A 53 -0.64 -12.35 -11.79
CA GLN A 53 -1.66 -12.83 -12.72
C GLN A 53 -3.04 -12.19 -12.49
N GLY A 54 -3.23 -11.41 -11.43
CA GLY A 54 -4.49 -10.72 -11.14
C GLY A 54 -5.44 -11.43 -10.18
N HIS A 55 -5.00 -12.48 -9.49
CA HIS A 55 -5.81 -13.15 -8.48
C HIS A 55 -5.90 -12.32 -7.20
N ALA A 56 -7.13 -12.06 -6.74
CA ALA A 56 -7.40 -11.40 -5.47
C ALA A 56 -7.40 -12.41 -4.31
N LEU A 57 -6.35 -12.39 -3.51
CA LEU A 57 -6.06 -13.28 -2.40
C LEU A 57 -6.20 -12.59 -1.05
N THR A 58 -6.18 -13.39 0.02
CA THR A 58 -6.10 -12.84 1.37
C THR A 58 -4.83 -11.99 1.57
N SER A 59 -5.01 -10.85 2.23
CA SER A 59 -3.99 -9.82 2.35
C SER A 59 -2.68 -10.32 2.97
N GLY A 60 -2.70 -11.22 3.97
CA GLY A 60 -1.49 -11.75 4.59
C GLY A 60 -0.58 -12.57 3.66
N LEU A 61 -1.08 -13.08 2.53
CA LEU A 61 -0.24 -13.78 1.56
C LEU A 61 0.75 -12.86 0.81
N LEU A 62 0.59 -11.53 0.92
CA LEU A 62 1.59 -10.59 0.41
C LEU A 62 2.99 -10.82 1.00
N TRP A 63 3.07 -11.38 2.22
CA TRP A 63 4.36 -11.62 2.87
C TRP A 63 5.18 -12.66 2.12
N LEU A 64 4.57 -13.61 1.43
CA LEU A 64 5.30 -14.57 0.61
C LEU A 64 6.09 -13.87 -0.49
N GLU A 65 5.43 -13.01 -1.28
CA GLU A 65 6.10 -12.30 -2.37
C GLU A 65 7.13 -11.31 -1.85
N ARG A 66 6.86 -10.66 -0.72
CA ARG A 66 7.79 -9.70 -0.12
C ARG A 66 9.02 -10.34 0.53
N LEU A 67 8.90 -11.55 1.06
CA LEU A 67 10.02 -12.27 1.69
C LEU A 67 10.82 -13.09 0.67
N THR A 68 10.14 -13.71 -0.30
CA THR A 68 10.75 -14.72 -1.19
C THR A 68 10.88 -14.25 -2.64
N GLY A 69 10.19 -13.17 -3.02
CA GLY A 69 10.01 -12.76 -4.42
C GLY A 69 9.10 -13.68 -5.24
N ARG A 70 8.56 -14.76 -4.66
CA ARG A 70 7.64 -15.69 -5.33
C ARG A 70 6.19 -15.32 -5.01
N GLY A 71 5.34 -15.26 -6.04
CA GLY A 71 3.91 -15.06 -5.85
C GLY A 71 3.24 -16.25 -5.15
N ALA A 72 2.16 -16.00 -4.44
CA ALA A 72 1.38 -17.04 -3.75
C ALA A 72 0.63 -17.99 -4.70
N GLY A 73 0.52 -17.64 -5.98
CA GLY A 73 -0.17 -18.45 -6.98
C GLY A 73 -1.69 -18.37 -6.85
N GLU A 74 -2.36 -19.39 -7.36
CA GLU A 74 -3.81 -19.55 -7.26
C GLU A 74 -4.20 -20.34 -6.01
N GLU A 75 -5.42 -20.10 -5.53
CA GLU A 75 -6.02 -20.90 -4.48
C GLU A 75 -6.10 -22.37 -4.93
N SER A 76 -5.56 -23.26 -4.11
CA SER A 76 -5.44 -24.69 -4.43
C SER A 76 -6.52 -25.48 -3.69
N GLY A 77 -7.11 -26.47 -4.37
CA GLY A 77 -7.91 -27.51 -3.73
C GLY A 77 -7.03 -28.63 -3.14
N VAL A 78 -7.65 -29.52 -2.36
CA VAL A 78 -6.96 -30.65 -1.71
C VAL A 78 -6.22 -31.53 -2.73
N GLU A 79 -6.88 -31.89 -3.84
CA GLU A 79 -6.29 -32.73 -4.87
C GLU A 79 -5.06 -32.09 -5.53
N SER A 80 -5.11 -30.78 -5.78
CA SER A 80 -3.99 -30.03 -6.37
C SER A 80 -2.78 -29.99 -5.44
N LEU A 81 -3.03 -29.80 -4.14
CA LEU A 81 -1.98 -29.83 -3.11
C LEU A 81 -1.33 -31.22 -3.02
N ILE A 82 -2.13 -32.28 -2.96
CA ILE A 82 -1.63 -33.66 -2.93
C ILE A 82 -0.80 -33.94 -4.18
N TYR A 83 -1.31 -33.59 -5.36
CA TYR A 83 -0.61 -33.77 -6.62
C TYR A 83 0.75 -33.07 -6.66
N ARG A 84 0.83 -31.86 -6.10
CA ARG A 84 2.08 -31.10 -6.00
C ARG A 84 3.02 -31.70 -4.96
N ALA A 85 2.49 -32.07 -3.79
CA ALA A 85 3.24 -32.68 -2.71
C ALA A 85 3.82 -34.05 -3.07
N LEU A 86 3.27 -34.77 -4.05
CA LEU A 86 3.91 -35.99 -4.58
C LEU A 86 5.25 -35.71 -5.30
N LYS A 87 5.52 -34.45 -5.69
CA LYS A 87 6.69 -34.06 -6.49
C LYS A 87 7.72 -33.24 -5.72
N GLU A 88 7.28 -32.47 -4.74
CA GLU A 88 8.13 -31.57 -3.96
C GLU A 88 7.55 -31.33 -2.56
N ASP A 89 8.40 -30.95 -1.62
CA ASP A 89 7.97 -30.54 -0.27
C ASP A 89 7.26 -29.18 -0.35
N ILE A 90 6.15 -29.00 0.37
CA ILE A 90 5.35 -27.77 0.32
C ILE A 90 4.95 -27.28 1.71
N VAL A 91 4.73 -25.97 1.83
CA VAL A 91 4.17 -25.33 3.04
C VAL A 91 2.74 -24.89 2.77
N VAL A 92 1.82 -25.17 3.70
CA VAL A 92 0.39 -24.81 3.57
C VAL A 92 -0.12 -24.13 4.85
N PRO A 93 -0.52 -22.84 4.80
CA PRO A 93 -1.11 -22.17 5.95
C PRO A 93 -2.57 -22.59 6.16
N LEU A 94 -2.99 -22.72 7.41
CA LEU A 94 -4.36 -23.04 7.83
C LEU A 94 -4.88 -22.03 8.87
N ARG A 95 -6.19 -21.79 8.90
CA ARG A 95 -6.83 -21.00 9.97
C ARG A 95 -6.92 -21.79 11.29
N GLU A 96 -7.05 -23.10 11.15
CA GLU A 96 -7.28 -24.03 12.25
C GLU A 96 -6.28 -25.18 12.13
N PRO A 97 -6.03 -25.92 13.23
CA PRO A 97 -5.24 -27.14 13.16
C PRO A 97 -5.74 -28.09 12.06
N LEU A 98 -4.82 -28.83 11.44
CA LEU A 98 -5.12 -29.81 10.40
C LEU A 98 -6.20 -30.79 10.87
N SER A 99 -7.26 -30.99 10.08
CA SER A 99 -8.32 -31.93 10.43
C SER A 99 -7.84 -33.38 10.31
N ALA A 100 -8.42 -34.26 11.14
CA ALA A 100 -8.08 -35.68 11.11
C ALA A 100 -8.42 -36.34 9.77
N GLU A 101 -9.54 -35.94 9.13
CA GLU A 101 -9.94 -36.51 7.84
C GLU A 101 -8.92 -36.18 6.74
N LEU A 102 -8.49 -34.92 6.66
CA LEU A 102 -7.50 -34.49 5.67
C LEU A 102 -6.13 -35.13 5.95
N ALA A 103 -5.75 -35.28 7.21
CA ALA A 103 -4.50 -35.94 7.59
C ALA A 103 -4.47 -37.40 7.14
N VAL A 104 -5.58 -38.15 7.33
CA VAL A 104 -5.70 -39.54 6.87
C VAL A 104 -5.62 -39.60 5.35
N GLN A 105 -6.38 -38.75 4.65
CA GLN A 105 -6.40 -38.72 3.18
C GLN A 105 -5.01 -38.48 2.58
N ILE A 106 -4.21 -37.58 3.17
CA ILE A 106 -2.84 -37.29 2.71
C ILE A 106 -1.88 -38.44 3.04
N ALA A 107 -1.98 -39.01 4.25
CA ALA A 107 -1.14 -40.12 4.68
C ALA A 107 -1.36 -41.38 3.82
N GLU A 108 -2.59 -41.65 3.37
CA GLU A 108 -2.90 -42.74 2.44
C GLU A 108 -2.19 -42.62 1.08
N GLN A 109 -1.79 -41.41 0.68
CA GLN A 109 -1.00 -41.16 -0.53
C GLN A 109 0.51 -41.32 -0.30
N GLY A 110 0.93 -41.72 0.90
CA GLY A 110 2.35 -41.88 1.26
C GLY A 110 3.11 -40.58 1.47
N ILE A 111 2.40 -39.47 1.72
CA ILE A 111 2.97 -38.14 1.93
C ILE A 111 3.16 -37.91 3.43
N GLU A 112 4.34 -37.45 3.84
CA GLU A 112 4.62 -37.13 5.24
C GLU A 112 3.94 -35.81 5.63
N ILE A 113 3.48 -35.72 6.88
CA ILE A 113 2.78 -34.55 7.41
C ILE A 113 3.56 -33.98 8.58
N GLU A 114 3.95 -32.71 8.47
CA GLU A 114 4.44 -31.90 9.59
C GLU A 114 3.35 -30.90 9.97
N SER A 115 2.90 -30.92 11.23
CA SER A 115 1.88 -30.00 11.73
C SER A 115 2.50 -29.02 12.72
N LEU A 116 2.44 -27.73 12.39
CA LEU A 116 2.93 -26.63 13.20
C LEU A 116 1.80 -25.66 13.55
N THR A 117 1.94 -24.99 14.68
CA THR A 117 1.01 -23.96 15.15
C THR A 117 1.77 -22.66 15.41
N VAL A 118 1.18 -21.54 14.98
CA VAL A 118 1.66 -20.20 15.32
C VAL A 118 1.18 -19.85 16.71
N VAL A 119 2.13 -19.59 17.61
CA VAL A 119 1.85 -19.11 18.96
C VAL A 119 2.35 -17.68 19.10
N ARG A 120 1.47 -16.81 19.59
CA ARG A 120 1.80 -15.42 19.92
C ARG A 120 2.14 -15.31 21.40
N ASN A 121 3.34 -14.81 21.69
CA ASN A 121 3.79 -14.48 23.03
C ASN A 121 4.15 -12.99 23.09
N GLN A 122 3.31 -12.19 23.74
CA GLN A 122 3.39 -10.73 23.73
C GLN A 122 3.37 -10.18 22.29
N ASP A 123 4.45 -9.53 21.86
CA ASP A 123 4.62 -8.96 20.51
C ASP A 123 5.44 -9.85 19.57
N LYS A 124 5.77 -11.07 20.01
CA LYS A 124 6.53 -12.04 19.23
C LYS A 124 5.69 -13.24 18.83
N PHE A 125 6.07 -13.83 17.72
CA PHE A 125 5.47 -15.02 17.13
C PHE A 125 6.50 -16.13 17.06
N GLN A 126 6.03 -17.36 17.26
CA GLN A 126 6.84 -18.57 17.16
C GLN A 126 6.05 -19.70 16.52
N LEU A 127 6.77 -20.64 15.92
CA LEU A 127 6.24 -21.90 15.42
C LEU A 127 6.52 -22.98 16.45
N GLU A 128 5.45 -23.66 16.87
CA GLU A 128 5.51 -24.82 17.74
C GLU A 128 5.02 -26.04 16.99
N ASP A 129 5.58 -27.20 17.31
CA ASP A 129 5.09 -28.49 16.87
C ASP A 129 3.67 -28.73 17.41
N GLY A 130 2.71 -29.03 16.54
CA GLY A 130 1.30 -29.08 16.88
C GLY A 130 0.91 -30.19 17.87
N ILE A 131 1.78 -31.19 18.07
CA ILE A 131 1.53 -32.31 18.99
C ILE A 131 2.37 -32.14 20.26
N THR A 132 3.67 -31.88 20.10
CA THR A 132 4.61 -31.88 21.23
C THR A 132 4.77 -30.51 21.90
N GLY A 133 4.30 -29.43 21.26
CA GLY A 133 4.54 -28.05 21.72
C GLY A 133 6.00 -27.62 21.61
N LYS A 134 6.86 -28.43 20.99
CA LYS A 134 8.28 -28.10 20.85
C LYS A 134 8.45 -26.92 19.91
N ILE A 135 9.15 -25.88 20.39
CA ILE A 135 9.48 -24.69 19.59
C ILE A 135 10.39 -25.08 18.43
N ARG A 136 9.97 -24.75 17.20
CA ARG A 136 10.70 -24.97 15.94
C ARG A 136 11.34 -23.71 15.39
N SER A 137 10.72 -22.55 15.62
CA SER A 137 11.24 -21.24 15.22
C SER A 137 10.64 -20.18 16.13
N ASN A 138 11.40 -19.20 16.59
CA ASN A 138 10.92 -18.17 17.51
C ASN A 138 11.56 -16.80 17.24
N GLY A 139 11.08 -15.78 17.96
CA GLY A 139 11.69 -14.46 17.93
C GLY A 139 11.24 -13.57 16.78
N TRP A 140 10.17 -13.93 16.07
CA TRP A 140 9.62 -13.14 14.97
C TRP A 140 8.74 -12.02 15.51
N GLY A 141 9.06 -10.78 15.14
CA GLY A 141 8.27 -9.60 15.47
C GLY A 141 7.87 -8.84 14.21
N ARG A 142 6.99 -7.85 14.38
CA ARG A 142 6.68 -6.87 13.34
C ARG A 142 7.33 -5.54 13.70
N ASP A 143 7.92 -4.87 12.71
CA ASP A 143 8.47 -3.52 12.89
C ASP A 143 7.41 -2.43 12.93
N ALA A 144 7.86 -1.17 13.09
CA ALA A 144 6.99 0.00 13.09
C ALA A 144 6.15 0.13 11.80
N PHE A 145 6.59 -0.50 10.70
CA PHE A 145 5.91 -0.55 9.41
C PHE A 145 5.16 -1.88 9.18
N GLY A 146 5.00 -2.69 10.23
CA GLY A 146 4.31 -3.97 10.18
C GLY A 146 5.10 -5.11 9.50
N ARG A 147 6.35 -4.88 9.08
CA ARG A 147 7.17 -5.86 8.37
C ARG A 147 7.75 -6.88 9.34
N TRP A 148 7.81 -8.13 8.90
CA TRP A 148 8.36 -9.23 9.71
C TRP A 148 9.89 -9.17 9.81
N ALA A 149 10.40 -9.32 11.02
CA ALA A 149 11.83 -9.35 11.31
C ALA A 149 12.15 -10.35 12.44
N LEU A 150 13.36 -10.90 12.40
CA LEU A 150 13.88 -11.79 13.43
C LEU A 150 14.69 -10.98 14.46
N GLY A 151 14.44 -11.20 15.75
CA GLY A 151 15.21 -10.57 16.84
C GLY A 151 14.71 -9.17 17.23
N PRO A 152 15.53 -8.33 17.90
CA PRO A 152 15.14 -6.97 18.21
C PRO A 152 14.94 -6.21 16.89
N VAL A 153 13.68 -5.87 16.66
CA VAL A 153 13.11 -5.09 15.54
C VAL A 153 13.90 -3.80 15.21
N SER A 154 14.73 -3.35 16.15
CA SER A 154 15.58 -2.18 16.11
C SER A 154 17.00 -2.46 15.60
N GLN A 155 17.20 -3.09 14.45
CA GLN A 155 18.44 -2.78 13.73
C GLN A 155 18.25 -1.39 13.16
N PRO A 156 18.84 -0.33 13.75
CA PRO A 156 18.66 1.00 13.25
C PRO A 156 19.39 1.01 11.91
N VAL A 157 18.65 1.11 10.81
CA VAL A 157 19.22 1.81 9.66
C VAL A 157 19.64 3.16 10.23
N MET A 158 20.93 3.49 10.15
CA MET A 158 21.45 4.77 10.65
C MET A 158 20.79 5.88 9.82
N ARG A 159 19.65 6.36 10.31
CA ARG A 159 18.86 7.40 9.68
C ARG A 159 19.31 8.73 10.27
N ALA A 160 19.96 9.54 9.44
CA ALA A 160 20.43 10.86 9.83
C ALA A 160 19.39 11.92 9.47
N GLY A 161 19.24 12.92 10.34
CA GLY A 161 18.39 14.09 10.09
C GLY A 161 17.02 14.03 10.78
N LYS A 162 16.24 15.08 10.53
CA LYS A 162 14.90 15.32 11.10
C LYS A 162 13.92 14.22 10.68
N THR A 163 13.03 13.85 11.60
CA THR A 163 11.92 12.94 11.32
C THR A 163 10.85 13.65 10.50
N LEU A 164 10.55 13.12 9.31
CA LEU A 164 9.53 13.63 8.40
C LEU A 164 8.17 13.05 8.79
N ARG A 165 7.14 13.88 8.84
CA ARG A 165 5.78 13.44 9.19
C ARG A 165 4.99 13.18 7.92
N VAL A 166 4.61 11.92 7.69
CA VAL A 166 3.85 11.51 6.50
C VAL A 166 2.45 11.11 6.93
N ALA A 167 1.43 11.82 6.45
CA ALA A 167 0.05 11.42 6.65
C ALA A 167 -0.28 10.19 5.82
N LEU A 168 -0.89 9.17 6.41
CA LEU A 168 -1.46 8.03 5.71
C LEU A 168 -2.96 8.00 6.00
N VAL A 169 -3.79 8.27 4.99
CA VAL A 169 -5.24 8.29 5.19
C VAL A 169 -5.77 6.86 5.34
N GLY A 170 -6.42 6.60 6.47
CA GLY A 170 -6.89 5.28 6.90
C GLY A 170 -6.48 4.98 8.34
N ASP A 171 -7.13 3.97 8.93
CA ASP A 171 -6.89 3.60 10.31
C ASP A 171 -5.60 2.77 10.46
N PHE A 172 -4.89 2.96 11.58
CA PHE A 172 -3.70 2.18 11.91
C PHE A 172 -3.95 0.67 11.87
N THR A 173 -5.07 0.23 12.46
CA THR A 173 -5.45 -1.19 12.52
C THR A 173 -5.72 -1.74 11.13
N GLU A 174 -6.31 -0.97 10.23
CA GLU A 174 -6.53 -1.36 8.85
C GLU A 174 -5.20 -1.51 8.10
N GLN A 175 -4.32 -0.52 8.22
CA GLN A 175 -3.01 -0.46 7.56
C GLN A 175 -1.99 -1.45 8.15
N ARG A 176 -2.21 -2.00 9.34
CA ARG A 176 -1.29 -2.97 9.97
C ARG A 176 -1.83 -4.39 10.00
N ASP A 177 -3.12 -4.54 10.28
CA ASP A 177 -3.73 -5.83 10.62
C ASP A 177 -4.72 -6.35 9.55
N SER A 178 -5.22 -5.48 8.65
CA SER A 178 -6.05 -5.90 7.52
C SER A 178 -5.26 -5.97 6.20
N TYR A 179 -4.68 -4.86 5.76
CA TYR A 179 -3.96 -4.76 4.49
C TYR A 179 -2.63 -3.99 4.66
N PRO A 180 -1.53 -4.69 4.98
CA PRO A 180 -0.27 -4.05 5.38
C PRO A 180 0.64 -3.62 4.22
N ALA A 181 0.20 -3.75 2.96
CA ALA A 181 1.07 -3.54 1.81
C ALA A 181 1.63 -2.10 1.76
N MET A 182 0.78 -1.09 1.93
CA MET A 182 1.18 0.32 1.87
C MET A 182 2.17 0.68 2.97
N LEU A 183 1.82 0.36 4.22
CA LEU A 183 2.65 0.66 5.38
C LEU A 183 4.02 -0.01 5.26
N ALA A 184 4.06 -1.29 4.87
CA ALA A 184 5.29 -2.02 4.64
C ALA A 184 6.14 -1.41 3.51
N ALA A 185 5.51 -0.99 2.41
CA ALA A 185 6.18 -0.39 1.27
C ALA A 185 6.78 0.99 1.58
N LEU A 186 6.10 1.80 2.42
CA LEU A 186 6.65 3.05 2.95
C LEU A 186 7.90 2.80 3.81
N GLY A 187 7.89 1.75 4.63
CA GLY A 187 9.05 1.32 5.40
C GLY A 187 10.24 0.96 4.52
N ASP A 188 10.01 0.25 3.42
CA ASP A 188 11.08 -0.11 2.46
C ASP A 188 11.70 1.13 1.81
N ALA A 189 10.87 2.06 1.34
CA ALA A 189 11.32 3.29 0.72
C ALA A 189 12.10 4.17 1.73
N ALA A 190 11.61 4.27 2.98
CA ALA A 190 12.29 5.02 4.03
C ALA A 190 13.66 4.43 4.37
N ASP A 191 13.77 3.09 4.47
CA ASP A 191 15.03 2.41 4.74
C ASP A 191 16.05 2.62 3.63
N ALA A 192 15.66 2.43 2.37
CA ALA A 192 16.57 2.62 1.24
C ALA A 192 17.04 4.06 1.05
N LEU A 193 16.25 5.04 1.50
CA LEU A 193 16.61 6.45 1.48
C LEU A 193 17.31 6.92 2.76
N ALA A 194 17.50 6.04 3.74
CA ALA A 194 17.98 6.34 5.08
C ALA A 194 17.22 7.51 5.75
N MET A 195 15.90 7.55 5.57
CA MET A 195 15.02 8.60 6.09
C MET A 195 14.30 8.16 7.36
N ASN A 196 14.24 9.05 8.35
CA ASN A 196 13.31 8.93 9.47
C ASN A 196 11.94 9.45 9.04
N ILE A 197 10.94 8.55 9.01
CA ILE A 197 9.55 8.94 8.81
C ILE A 197 8.72 8.54 10.03
N ASP A 198 7.81 9.42 10.41
CA ASP A 198 6.74 9.18 11.38
C ASP A 198 5.41 9.17 10.61
N VAL A 199 4.65 8.08 10.74
CA VAL A 199 3.42 7.88 9.98
C VAL A 199 2.25 8.37 10.82
N ILE A 200 1.63 9.45 10.38
CA ILE A 200 0.45 10.02 11.02
C ILE A 200 -0.79 9.42 10.36
N TYR A 201 -1.48 8.54 11.06
CA TYR A 201 -2.72 7.93 10.55
C TYR A 201 -3.85 8.94 10.62
N VAL A 202 -4.51 9.16 9.49
CA VAL A 202 -5.63 10.10 9.37
C VAL A 202 -6.90 9.28 9.13
N PRO A 203 -7.74 9.05 10.16
CA PRO A 203 -8.99 8.33 9.99
C PRO A 203 -9.84 9.00 8.92
N SER A 204 -10.51 8.21 8.09
CA SER A 204 -11.26 8.76 6.97
C SER A 204 -12.52 9.54 7.37
N THR A 205 -12.93 9.42 8.63
CA THR A 205 -14.03 10.18 9.24
C THR A 205 -13.60 11.56 9.75
N LEU A 206 -12.29 11.85 9.77
CA LEU A 206 -11.75 13.13 10.22
C LEU A 206 -11.99 14.21 9.16
N LEU A 207 -12.71 15.27 9.53
CA LEU A 207 -13.12 16.35 8.62
C LEU A 207 -13.03 17.73 9.30
N GLY A 208 -13.04 18.79 8.49
CA GLY A 208 -13.03 20.17 8.95
C GLY A 208 -11.79 20.52 9.77
N SER A 209 -11.94 21.33 10.81
CA SER A 209 -10.81 21.88 11.58
C SER A 209 -9.91 20.82 12.21
N GLN A 210 -10.46 19.65 12.56
CA GLN A 210 -9.65 18.55 13.12
C GLN A 210 -8.70 17.96 12.07
N LEU A 211 -9.17 17.84 10.83
CA LEU A 211 -8.34 17.42 9.71
C LEU A 211 -7.26 18.45 9.42
N ASP A 212 -7.64 19.73 9.34
CA ASP A 212 -6.72 20.84 9.07
C ASP A 212 -5.60 20.91 10.11
N CYS A 213 -5.93 20.83 11.40
CA CYS A 213 -4.93 20.78 12.47
C CYS A 213 -3.97 19.60 12.35
N THR A 214 -4.48 18.44 11.94
CA THR A 214 -3.67 17.23 11.76
C THR A 214 -2.73 17.37 10.56
N LEU A 215 -3.24 17.90 9.44
CA LEU A 215 -2.48 18.05 8.19
C LEU A 215 -1.56 19.28 8.17
N PHE A 216 -1.76 20.24 9.07
CA PHE A 216 -0.89 21.41 9.18
C PHE A 216 0.55 21.02 9.53
N GLU A 217 0.73 19.97 10.32
CA GLU A 217 2.06 19.55 10.80
C GLU A 217 2.70 18.45 9.95
N VAL A 218 2.10 18.05 8.82
CA VAL A 218 2.64 16.99 7.96
C VAL A 218 3.47 17.54 6.82
N ASP A 219 4.49 16.77 6.44
CA ASP A 219 5.42 17.09 5.36
C ASP A 219 4.97 16.49 4.02
N GLY A 220 4.13 15.46 4.06
CA GLY A 220 3.58 14.80 2.89
C GLY A 220 2.36 13.95 3.20
N ILE A 221 1.59 13.63 2.17
CA ILE A 221 0.30 12.95 2.25
C ILE A 221 0.30 11.73 1.33
N MET A 222 -0.09 10.58 1.88
CA MET A 222 -0.36 9.35 1.13
C MET A 222 -1.86 9.07 1.16
N LEU A 223 -2.47 9.02 -0.04
CA LEU A 223 -3.87 8.63 -0.24
C LEU A 223 -3.88 7.19 -0.79
N PRO A 224 -4.04 6.16 0.05
CA PRO A 224 -4.01 4.78 -0.41
C PRO A 224 -5.27 4.41 -1.18
N GLY A 225 -5.20 3.27 -1.87
CA GLY A 225 -6.40 2.63 -2.42
C GLY A 225 -7.39 2.31 -1.29
N ALA A 226 -8.68 2.52 -1.55
CA ALA A 226 -9.75 2.17 -0.62
C ALA A 226 -10.76 1.26 -1.31
N THR A 227 -11.34 0.35 -0.53
CA THR A 227 -12.44 -0.48 -1.01
C THR A 227 -13.73 0.33 -0.98
N LEU A 228 -14.50 0.18 -2.06
CA LEU A 228 -15.68 0.95 -2.45
C LEU A 228 -16.89 0.84 -1.48
N THR A 229 -16.72 0.19 -0.34
CA THR A 229 -17.83 -0.29 0.49
C THR A 229 -18.26 0.69 1.59
N ARG A 230 -17.53 1.79 1.81
CA ARG A 230 -17.91 2.82 2.80
C ARG A 230 -17.88 4.21 2.17
N SER A 231 -19.02 4.90 2.15
CA SER A 231 -19.13 6.29 1.68
C SER A 231 -18.23 7.24 2.47
N ASP A 232 -18.09 6.98 3.78
CA ASP A 232 -17.34 7.84 4.71
C ASP A 232 -15.85 7.89 4.37
N THR A 233 -15.30 6.84 3.74
CA THR A 233 -13.88 6.80 3.38
C THR A 233 -13.55 7.75 2.24
N GLN A 234 -14.54 8.06 1.40
CA GLN A 234 -14.37 8.94 0.25
C GLN A 234 -14.31 10.41 0.66
N ALA A 235 -15.14 10.83 1.62
CA ALA A 235 -15.20 12.21 2.08
C ALA A 235 -13.88 12.67 2.71
N GLY A 236 -13.29 11.87 3.61
CA GLY A 236 -12.00 12.19 4.23
C GLY A 236 -10.83 12.22 3.25
N GLN A 237 -10.78 11.26 2.30
CA GLN A 237 -9.76 11.30 1.25
C GLN A 237 -9.90 12.50 0.33
N LEU A 238 -11.14 12.89 -0.04
CA LEU A 238 -11.39 14.09 -0.83
C LEU A 238 -10.95 15.34 -0.09
N ALA A 239 -11.35 15.50 1.18
CA ALA A 239 -10.95 16.66 1.99
C ALA A 239 -9.42 16.75 2.14
N THR A 240 -8.75 15.61 2.33
CA THR A 240 -7.29 15.54 2.41
C THR A 240 -6.62 15.88 1.07
N ALA A 241 -7.18 15.43 -0.05
CA ALA A 241 -6.70 15.77 -1.39
C ALA A 241 -6.85 17.27 -1.69
N THR A 242 -7.98 17.87 -1.29
CA THR A 242 -8.23 19.31 -1.38
C THR A 242 -7.21 20.09 -0.55
N TRP A 243 -6.96 19.66 0.70
CA TRP A 243 -5.91 20.26 1.53
C TRP A 243 -4.54 20.22 0.84
N ALA A 244 -4.15 19.07 0.30
CA ALA A 244 -2.87 18.92 -0.40
C ALA A 244 -2.75 19.90 -1.57
N LEU A 245 -3.79 19.97 -2.40
CA LEU A 245 -3.87 20.84 -3.57
C LEU A 245 -3.76 22.33 -3.19
N GLU A 246 -4.42 22.76 -2.13
CA GLU A 246 -4.46 24.16 -1.69
C GLU A 246 -3.19 24.58 -0.95
N ASN A 247 -2.63 23.71 -0.12
CA ASN A 247 -1.47 23.99 0.73
C ASN A 247 -0.14 23.57 0.11
N GLN A 248 -0.15 23.09 -1.14
CA GLN A 248 1.04 22.66 -1.87
C GLN A 248 1.80 21.57 -1.10
N THR A 249 1.07 20.70 -0.41
CA THR A 249 1.68 19.61 0.37
C THR A 249 1.93 18.42 -0.54
N PRO A 250 3.17 17.91 -0.66
CA PRO A 250 3.47 16.74 -1.47
C PRO A 250 2.49 15.60 -1.23
N VAL A 251 1.84 15.09 -2.28
CA VAL A 251 0.81 14.06 -2.19
C VAL A 251 0.99 12.98 -3.25
N LEU A 252 0.89 11.72 -2.83
CA LEU A 252 0.79 10.55 -3.69
C LEU A 252 -0.58 9.89 -3.52
N GLY A 253 -1.35 9.75 -4.61
CA GLY A 253 -2.62 9.04 -4.64
C GLY A 253 -2.54 7.72 -5.38
N ILE A 254 -3.13 6.68 -4.80
CA ILE A 254 -3.10 5.32 -5.34
C ILE A 254 -4.51 4.82 -5.55
N ASN A 255 -4.80 4.37 -6.77
CA ASN A 255 -6.11 3.90 -7.22
C ASN A 255 -7.21 4.91 -6.85
N GLN A 256 -8.06 4.60 -5.86
CA GLN A 256 -9.06 5.51 -5.32
C GLN A 256 -8.48 6.87 -4.91
N GLY A 257 -7.29 6.91 -4.32
CA GLY A 257 -6.62 8.15 -3.92
C GLY A 257 -6.35 9.08 -5.11
N MET A 258 -5.94 8.53 -6.26
CA MET A 258 -5.78 9.30 -7.50
C MET A 258 -7.12 9.89 -7.94
N HIS A 259 -8.21 9.14 -7.85
CA HIS A 259 -9.52 9.66 -8.21
C HIS A 259 -10.00 10.78 -7.29
N GLN A 260 -9.68 10.72 -5.99
CA GLN A 260 -10.00 11.81 -5.07
C GLN A 260 -9.20 13.08 -5.35
N MET A 261 -7.94 12.94 -5.76
CA MET A 261 -7.11 14.05 -6.24
C MET A 261 -7.71 14.70 -7.49
N ILE A 262 -8.20 13.90 -8.44
CA ILE A 262 -8.89 14.39 -9.64
C ILE A 262 -10.20 15.08 -9.26
N THR A 263 -10.97 14.52 -8.33
CA THR A 263 -12.20 15.14 -7.82
C THR A 263 -11.90 16.48 -7.16
N ALA A 264 -10.89 16.58 -6.30
CA ALA A 264 -10.50 17.84 -5.66
C ALA A 264 -10.15 18.92 -6.70
N LEU A 265 -9.33 18.59 -7.71
CA LEU A 265 -8.98 19.52 -8.78
C LEU A 265 -10.19 19.88 -9.64
N GLY A 266 -11.00 18.90 -10.03
CA GLY A 266 -12.20 19.11 -10.83
C GLY A 266 -13.21 20.00 -10.12
N GLN A 267 -13.44 19.81 -8.82
CA GLN A 267 -14.32 20.65 -8.03
C GLN A 267 -13.80 22.09 -7.91
N LYS A 268 -12.48 22.26 -7.79
CA LYS A 268 -11.84 23.58 -7.76
C LYS A 268 -12.03 24.36 -9.06
N VAL A 269 -11.98 23.67 -10.20
CA VAL A 269 -12.00 24.31 -11.54
C VAL A 269 -13.42 24.44 -12.09
N LEU A 270 -14.27 23.45 -11.85
CA LEU A 270 -15.57 23.28 -12.52
C LEU A 270 -16.76 23.44 -11.56
N GLY A 271 -16.50 23.51 -10.26
CA GLY A 271 -17.51 23.58 -9.22
C GLY A 271 -17.96 22.20 -8.71
N GLN A 272 -18.35 22.16 -7.44
CA GLN A 272 -18.74 20.93 -6.73
C GLN A 272 -20.04 20.30 -7.28
N GLU A 273 -20.93 21.10 -7.87
CA GLU A 273 -22.16 20.60 -8.48
C GLU A 273 -21.92 19.88 -9.81
N ARG A 274 -20.83 20.26 -10.51
CA ARG A 274 -20.50 19.71 -11.83
C ARG A 274 -19.62 18.47 -11.75
N VAL A 275 -18.77 18.35 -10.73
CA VAL A 275 -17.84 17.22 -10.59
C VAL A 275 -18.08 16.46 -9.30
N VAL A 276 -18.42 15.19 -9.44
CA VAL A 276 -18.68 14.29 -8.31
C VAL A 276 -17.77 13.06 -8.36
N MET A 277 -17.50 12.50 -7.20
CA MET A 277 -16.93 11.16 -7.11
C MET A 277 -17.94 10.15 -7.70
N HIS A 278 -17.45 8.99 -8.15
CA HIS A 278 -18.34 7.95 -8.67
C HIS A 278 -19.43 7.57 -7.65
N GLY A 279 -20.66 7.31 -8.10
CA GLY A 279 -21.79 6.99 -7.22
C GLY A 279 -23.14 7.31 -7.86
N PRO A 280 -24.25 7.24 -7.11
CA PRO A 280 -25.55 7.72 -7.58
C PRO A 280 -25.48 9.25 -7.76
N SER A 281 -25.24 9.68 -8.99
CA SER A 281 -25.04 11.08 -9.35
C SER A 281 -26.35 11.77 -9.73
N THR A 282 -26.47 13.07 -9.46
CA THR A 282 -27.57 13.91 -9.96
C THR A 282 -27.47 14.07 -11.48
N LEU A 283 -28.61 14.24 -12.15
CA LEU A 283 -28.69 14.51 -13.59
C LEU A 283 -27.81 15.72 -13.94
N GLY A 284 -26.77 15.50 -14.76
CA GLY A 284 -25.89 16.56 -15.28
C GLY A 284 -24.50 16.67 -14.66
N SER A 285 -24.19 15.92 -13.60
CA SER A 285 -22.84 15.92 -13.01
C SER A 285 -21.89 14.95 -13.74
N LEU A 286 -20.63 15.38 -13.93
CA LEU A 286 -19.54 14.58 -14.47
C LEU A 286 -18.90 13.76 -13.35
N GLN A 287 -18.87 12.45 -13.53
CA GLN A 287 -18.15 11.55 -12.63
C GLN A 287 -16.66 11.58 -12.94
N THR A 288 -15.80 11.55 -11.92
CA THR A 288 -14.34 11.48 -12.11
C THR A 288 -13.83 10.14 -12.60
N ALA A 289 -14.62 9.09 -12.42
CA ALA A 289 -14.30 7.76 -12.90
C ALA A 289 -15.54 7.08 -13.48
N LEU A 290 -15.38 6.44 -14.62
CA LEU A 290 -16.44 5.63 -15.23
C LEU A 290 -16.19 4.15 -14.93
N PRO A 291 -17.24 3.34 -14.68
CA PRO A 291 -17.11 1.89 -14.65
C PRO A 291 -16.46 1.38 -15.94
N LEU A 292 -15.66 0.34 -15.82
CA LEU A 292 -15.26 -0.49 -16.94
C LEU A 292 -16.52 -0.88 -17.75
N ALA A 293 -16.56 -0.54 -19.04
CA ALA A 293 -17.65 -0.93 -19.91
C ALA A 293 -17.72 -2.47 -19.99
N GLU A 294 -18.91 -3.04 -20.15
CA GLU A 294 -19.13 -4.50 -20.14
C GLU A 294 -18.24 -5.29 -21.11
N HIS A 295 -17.75 -4.62 -22.17
CA HIS A 295 -16.92 -5.20 -23.22
C HIS A 295 -15.41 -4.97 -23.04
N VAL A 296 -15.00 -4.20 -22.02
CA VAL A 296 -13.59 -3.94 -21.73
C VAL A 296 -13.13 -4.88 -20.63
N GLN A 297 -12.07 -5.64 -20.90
CA GLN A 297 -11.51 -6.55 -19.89
C GLN A 297 -10.97 -5.76 -18.70
N PRO A 298 -11.24 -6.22 -17.46
CA PRO A 298 -10.69 -5.57 -16.28
C PRO A 298 -9.17 -5.65 -16.28
N ARG A 299 -8.50 -4.53 -15.95
CA ARG A 299 -7.04 -4.50 -15.80
C ARG A 299 -6.69 -5.12 -14.45
N VAL A 300 -6.16 -6.34 -14.49
CA VAL A 300 -5.78 -7.12 -13.31
C VAL A 300 -4.36 -7.67 -13.44
N GLY A 301 -3.64 -7.73 -12.32
CA GLY A 301 -2.26 -8.24 -12.31
C GLY A 301 -1.25 -7.20 -12.75
N ASN A 302 -0.08 -7.66 -13.20
CA ASN A 302 1.02 -6.79 -13.60
C ASN A 302 0.78 -6.21 -15.00
N HIS A 303 0.82 -4.89 -15.12
CA HIS A 303 0.81 -4.21 -16.42
C HIS A 303 1.83 -3.07 -16.46
N PRO A 304 2.45 -2.79 -17.63
CA PRO A 304 3.30 -1.64 -17.81
C PRO A 304 2.49 -0.33 -17.79
N VAL A 305 3.19 0.74 -17.46
CA VAL A 305 2.76 2.12 -17.60
C VAL A 305 3.80 2.84 -18.44
N ILE A 306 3.35 3.34 -19.59
CA ILE A 306 4.19 4.08 -20.53
C ILE A 306 4.17 5.54 -20.13
N THR A 307 5.31 6.08 -19.71
CA THR A 307 5.38 7.44 -19.19
C THR A 307 5.48 8.47 -20.30
N ARG A 308 4.96 9.67 -20.04
CA ARG A 308 5.08 10.80 -20.94
C ARG A 308 6.51 11.38 -20.85
N ASN A 309 7.20 11.45 -21.99
CA ASN A 309 8.54 12.04 -22.05
C ASN A 309 8.60 13.43 -21.42
N GLY A 310 9.59 13.63 -20.54
CA GLY A 310 9.81 14.89 -19.82
C GLY A 310 8.90 15.11 -18.59
N SER A 311 7.95 14.22 -18.31
CA SER A 311 7.14 14.27 -17.09
C SER A 311 7.98 14.03 -15.83
N LEU A 312 7.49 14.50 -14.69
CA LEU A 312 8.10 14.19 -13.39
C LEU A 312 8.10 12.67 -13.16
N LEU A 313 7.02 11.97 -13.54
CA LEU A 313 6.96 10.52 -13.46
C LEU A 313 8.10 9.85 -14.24
N ALA A 314 8.26 10.15 -15.53
CA ALA A 314 9.32 9.59 -16.38
C ALA A 314 10.72 9.81 -15.78
N ASN A 315 10.98 11.00 -15.23
CA ASN A 315 12.24 11.33 -14.58
C ASN A 315 12.54 10.50 -13.32
N LYS A 316 11.50 9.94 -12.68
CA LYS A 316 11.61 9.18 -11.44
C LYS A 316 11.56 7.66 -11.66
N THR A 317 10.77 7.21 -12.63
CA THR A 317 10.51 5.79 -12.86
C THR A 317 11.14 5.23 -14.13
N GLY A 318 11.64 6.10 -15.02
CA GLY A 318 12.02 5.73 -16.38
C GLY A 318 10.84 5.76 -17.35
N ASP A 319 11.14 5.52 -18.63
CA ASP A 319 10.18 5.62 -19.73
C ASP A 319 9.01 4.62 -19.60
N GLU A 320 9.26 3.48 -18.96
CA GLU A 320 8.28 2.45 -18.66
C GLU A 320 8.52 1.91 -17.24
N PHE A 321 7.43 1.69 -16.50
CA PHE A 321 7.49 0.98 -15.23
C PHE A 321 6.26 0.10 -15.03
N MET A 322 6.41 -0.94 -14.21
CA MET A 322 5.32 -1.88 -13.93
C MET A 322 4.52 -1.43 -12.70
N LEU A 323 3.20 -1.57 -12.81
CA LEU A 323 2.28 -1.50 -11.68
C LEU A 323 1.41 -2.76 -11.62
N ARG A 324 0.90 -3.06 -10.42
CA ARG A 324 -0.07 -4.13 -10.23
C ARG A 324 -1.48 -3.57 -10.11
N TYR A 325 -2.45 -4.23 -10.71
CA TYR A 325 -3.80 -3.71 -10.87
C TYR A 325 -4.86 -4.66 -10.32
N ASN A 326 -5.93 -4.06 -9.81
CA ASN A 326 -7.22 -4.69 -9.53
C ASN A 326 -8.32 -3.69 -9.86
N GLN A 327 -8.27 -3.15 -11.08
CA GLN A 327 -8.96 -1.94 -11.46
C GLN A 327 -10.34 -2.24 -12.03
N ARG A 328 -11.32 -1.42 -11.62
CA ARG A 328 -12.74 -1.53 -12.05
C ARG A 328 -13.26 -0.29 -12.75
N ARG A 329 -12.45 0.76 -12.86
CA ARG A 329 -12.86 2.08 -13.37
C ARG A 329 -11.72 2.76 -14.10
N TYR A 330 -12.04 3.65 -15.02
CA TYR A 330 -11.08 4.54 -15.67
C TYR A 330 -11.40 5.99 -15.36
N LEU A 331 -10.40 6.87 -15.49
CA LEU A 331 -10.64 8.30 -15.48
C LEU A 331 -11.62 8.67 -16.60
N ASN A 332 -12.62 9.49 -16.28
CA ASN A 332 -13.58 9.95 -17.27
C ASN A 332 -12.89 10.89 -18.27
N PRO A 333 -12.79 10.52 -19.57
CA PRO A 333 -12.08 11.31 -20.56
C PRO A 333 -12.73 12.69 -20.80
N HIS A 334 -14.03 12.85 -20.52
CA HIS A 334 -14.72 14.12 -20.66
C HIS A 334 -14.22 15.21 -19.70
N LEU A 335 -13.48 14.86 -18.65
CA LEU A 335 -12.87 15.83 -17.74
C LEU A 335 -11.48 16.30 -18.21
N LEU A 336 -10.80 15.54 -19.08
CA LEU A 336 -9.37 15.75 -19.35
C LEU A 336 -9.08 17.15 -19.89
N ALA A 337 -9.82 17.61 -20.91
CA ALA A 337 -9.55 18.91 -21.52
C ALA A 337 -9.64 20.07 -20.52
N GLU A 338 -10.61 20.02 -19.60
CA GLU A 338 -10.79 21.06 -18.58
C GLU A 338 -9.74 20.97 -17.47
N LEU A 339 -9.37 19.75 -17.05
CA LEU A 339 -8.32 19.54 -16.04
C LEU A 339 -6.91 19.87 -16.57
N GLU A 340 -6.65 19.59 -17.85
CA GLU A 340 -5.39 19.94 -18.52
C GLU A 340 -5.21 21.46 -18.59
N ASN A 341 -6.28 22.21 -18.86
CA ASN A 341 -6.26 23.67 -18.79
C ASN A 341 -5.96 24.20 -17.38
N ALA A 342 -6.30 23.43 -16.34
CA ALA A 342 -5.95 23.72 -14.95
C ALA A 342 -4.54 23.23 -14.56
N GLY A 343 -3.78 22.69 -15.51
CA GLY A 343 -2.39 22.25 -15.32
C GLY A 343 -2.21 20.76 -15.05
N LEU A 344 -3.28 19.95 -15.09
CA LEU A 344 -3.15 18.50 -14.97
C LEU A 344 -2.37 17.97 -16.18
N ILE A 345 -1.42 17.07 -15.93
CA ILE A 345 -0.71 16.31 -16.95
C ILE A 345 -1.09 14.84 -16.75
N VAL A 346 -1.57 14.18 -17.81
CA VAL A 346 -1.51 12.72 -17.85
C VAL A 346 -0.06 12.33 -18.12
N SER A 347 0.62 11.83 -17.08
CA SER A 347 2.05 11.53 -17.10
C SER A 347 2.35 10.06 -17.37
N GLY A 348 1.33 9.20 -17.37
CA GLY A 348 1.47 7.80 -17.75
C GLY A 348 0.20 7.25 -18.39
N TYR A 349 0.39 6.39 -19.39
CA TYR A 349 -0.66 5.75 -20.17
C TYR A 349 -0.53 4.23 -20.10
N ASP A 350 -1.59 3.55 -20.51
CA ASP A 350 -1.56 2.12 -20.78
C ASP A 350 -0.82 1.83 -22.11
N GLU A 351 -0.72 0.56 -22.47
CA GLU A 351 -0.04 0.09 -23.68
C GLU A 351 -0.70 0.60 -24.97
N SER A 352 -2.01 0.90 -24.92
CA SER A 352 -2.73 1.48 -26.05
C SER A 352 -2.43 2.96 -26.25
N GLY A 353 -1.95 3.66 -25.21
CA GLY A 353 -1.79 5.11 -25.21
C GLY A 353 -3.11 5.87 -25.00
N GLU A 354 -4.22 5.20 -24.74
CA GLU A 354 -5.54 5.83 -24.64
C GLU A 354 -5.97 6.10 -23.19
N GLN A 355 -5.61 5.21 -22.26
CA GLN A 355 -6.12 5.27 -20.88
C GLN A 355 -5.08 5.89 -19.93
N ALA A 356 -5.48 6.96 -19.25
CA ALA A 356 -4.66 7.58 -18.21
C ALA A 356 -4.42 6.61 -17.04
N GLN A 357 -3.14 6.27 -16.82
CA GLN A 357 -2.67 5.40 -15.73
C GLN A 357 -1.99 6.18 -14.62
N ALA A 358 -1.43 7.34 -14.94
CA ALA A 358 -0.82 8.23 -13.99
C ALA A 358 -1.09 9.70 -14.35
N ILE A 359 -1.24 10.51 -13.31
CA ILE A 359 -1.41 11.96 -13.42
C ILE A 359 -0.38 12.69 -12.57
N GLU A 360 -0.05 13.89 -12.99
CA GLU A 360 0.66 14.87 -12.18
C GLU A 360 0.09 16.28 -12.38
N LEU A 361 0.33 17.20 -11.44
CA LEU A 361 -0.12 18.59 -11.56
C LEU A 361 1.06 19.54 -11.74
N ASN A 362 1.01 20.37 -12.78
CA ASN A 362 1.94 21.47 -12.95
C ASN A 362 1.84 22.47 -11.80
N ASN A 363 2.96 23.12 -11.49
CA ASN A 363 3.04 24.13 -10.42
C ASN A 363 2.66 23.61 -9.03
N HIS A 364 2.75 22.30 -8.80
CA HIS A 364 2.66 21.69 -7.48
C HIS A 364 3.94 20.91 -7.18
N PRO A 365 4.52 20.98 -5.95
CA PRO A 365 5.82 20.37 -5.66
C PRO A 365 5.86 18.87 -5.94
N PHE A 366 4.78 18.15 -5.59
CA PHE A 366 4.53 16.77 -6.02
C PHE A 366 3.06 16.46 -5.80
N PHE A 367 2.28 16.41 -6.87
CA PHE A 367 0.89 15.98 -6.86
C PHE A 367 0.81 14.85 -7.86
N MET A 368 1.09 13.62 -7.44
CA MET A 368 1.19 12.48 -8.33
C MET A 368 0.12 11.46 -7.96
N GLY A 369 -0.53 10.89 -8.96
CA GLY A 369 -1.51 9.83 -8.73
C GLY A 369 -1.37 8.72 -9.74
N VAL A 370 -1.57 7.48 -9.32
CA VAL A 370 -1.51 6.28 -10.18
C VAL A 370 -2.72 5.40 -9.99
N GLN A 371 -3.16 4.73 -11.05
CA GLN A 371 -4.27 3.77 -11.01
C GLN A 371 -3.90 2.43 -10.37
N GLY A 372 -2.68 1.97 -10.65
CA GLY A 372 -2.14 0.73 -10.12
C GLY A 372 -1.61 0.88 -8.68
N GLN A 373 -1.16 -0.23 -8.12
CA GLN A 373 -0.78 -0.41 -6.72
C GLN A 373 0.74 -0.59 -6.60
N PRO A 374 1.52 0.51 -6.52
CA PRO A 374 2.98 0.44 -6.40
C PRO A 374 3.45 -0.29 -5.13
N GLU A 375 2.63 -0.30 -4.08
CA GLU A 375 2.91 -0.99 -2.82
C GLU A 375 3.04 -2.50 -2.96
N LEU A 376 2.30 -3.10 -3.90
CA LEU A 376 2.39 -4.54 -4.20
C LEU A 376 3.67 -4.90 -4.95
N MET A 377 4.40 -3.92 -5.46
CA MET A 377 5.66 -4.10 -6.21
C MET A 377 6.88 -3.60 -5.42
N SER A 378 6.69 -3.13 -4.19
CA SER A 378 7.78 -2.69 -3.32
C SER A 378 8.29 -3.86 -2.49
N ARG A 379 9.60 -4.01 -2.38
CA ARG A 379 10.26 -4.97 -1.48
C ARG A 379 11.43 -4.29 -0.78
N ARG A 380 11.93 -4.86 0.31
CA ARG A 380 13.02 -4.25 1.09
C ARG A 380 14.29 -4.03 0.26
N GLU A 381 14.68 -5.03 -0.53
CA GLU A 381 15.84 -5.01 -1.41
C GLU A 381 15.61 -4.28 -2.73
N ARG A 382 14.33 -4.07 -3.10
CA ARG A 382 13.93 -3.33 -4.30
C ARG A 382 12.67 -2.50 -4.01
N PRO A 383 12.81 -1.37 -3.31
CA PRO A 383 11.66 -0.51 -3.03
C PRO A 383 11.13 0.10 -4.32
N ASN A 384 9.82 0.41 -4.34
CA ASN A 384 9.22 0.98 -5.53
C ASN A 384 9.75 2.41 -5.80
N PRO A 385 10.23 2.73 -7.02
CA PRO A 385 10.79 4.05 -7.35
C PRO A 385 9.81 5.21 -7.12
N LEU A 386 8.52 5.00 -7.31
CA LEU A 386 7.49 6.02 -7.10
C LEU A 386 7.34 6.38 -5.61
N LEU A 387 7.35 5.38 -4.72
CA LEU A 387 7.31 5.61 -3.28
C LEU A 387 8.59 6.30 -2.78
N MET A 388 9.74 5.91 -3.34
CA MET A 388 11.00 6.62 -3.07
C MET A 388 10.96 8.07 -3.55
N ALA A 389 10.44 8.33 -4.75
CA ALA A 389 10.33 9.67 -5.31
C ALA A 389 9.42 10.57 -4.45
N PHE A 390 8.30 10.02 -3.96
CA PHE A 390 7.43 10.71 -3.02
C PHE A 390 8.17 11.11 -1.75
N LEU A 391 8.84 10.17 -1.05
CA LEU A 391 9.57 10.50 0.18
C LEU A 391 10.75 11.45 -0.06
N GLN A 392 11.42 11.36 -1.20
CA GLN A 392 12.44 12.33 -1.62
C GLN A 392 11.85 13.72 -1.74
N GLN A 393 10.66 13.89 -2.33
CA GLN A 393 10.01 15.19 -2.41
C GLN A 393 9.61 15.70 -1.03
N VAL A 394 9.01 14.86 -0.19
CA VAL A 394 8.66 15.21 1.19
C VAL A 394 9.86 15.81 1.94
N ARG A 395 11.03 15.17 1.80
CA ARG A 395 12.28 15.68 2.37
C ARG A 395 12.71 17.03 1.79
N GLN A 396 12.54 17.23 0.48
CA GLN A 396 12.91 18.48 -0.19
C GLN A 396 12.00 19.64 0.26
N GLY A 397 10.68 19.44 0.26
CA GLY A 397 9.72 20.46 0.70
C GLY A 397 9.95 20.90 2.15
N ASN A 398 10.33 19.97 3.04
CA ASN A 398 10.67 20.31 4.42
C ASN A 398 11.94 21.18 4.51
N ARG A 399 12.97 20.89 3.70
CA ARG A 399 14.19 21.70 3.64
C ARG A 399 13.92 23.12 3.15
N ASP A 400 13.07 23.27 2.14
CA ASP A 400 12.71 24.59 1.61
C ASP A 400 11.95 25.43 2.64
N ARG A 401 11.08 24.80 3.44
CA ARG A 401 10.42 25.44 4.60
C ARG A 401 11.46 25.90 5.64
N ASP A 402 12.41 25.03 6.01
CA ASP A 402 13.46 25.36 6.98
C ASP A 402 14.38 26.51 6.48
N VAL A 403 14.79 26.48 5.19
CA VAL A 403 15.59 27.56 4.58
C VAL A 403 14.79 28.87 4.52
N SER A 404 13.50 28.80 4.17
CA SER A 404 12.63 29.99 4.15
C SER A 404 12.52 30.61 5.54
N HIS A 405 12.30 29.80 6.58
CA HIS A 405 12.29 30.28 7.98
C HIS A 405 13.64 30.85 8.41
N ALA A 406 14.76 30.20 8.05
CA ALA A 406 16.10 30.69 8.34
C ALA A 406 16.41 32.02 7.61
N ALA A 407 16.02 32.15 6.35
CA ALA A 407 16.18 33.36 5.57
C ALA A 407 15.32 34.51 6.10
N LEU A 408 14.08 34.22 6.53
CA LEU A 408 13.20 35.19 7.19
C LEU A 408 13.78 35.64 8.54
N THR A 409 14.32 34.72 9.36
CA THR A 409 14.95 35.09 10.64
C THR A 409 16.31 35.80 10.47
N GLN A 410 17.07 35.53 9.40
CA GLN A 410 18.29 36.25 9.08
C GLN A 410 18.04 37.64 8.47
N SER A 411 17.00 37.79 7.66
CA SER A 411 16.59 39.09 7.07
C SER A 411 15.92 40.01 8.10
N VAL A 412 15.36 39.44 9.19
CA VAL A 412 14.89 40.18 10.38
C VAL A 412 16.03 40.40 11.39
N ARG A 413 17.26 40.65 10.92
CA ARG A 413 18.18 41.47 11.70
C ARG A 413 17.71 42.92 11.64
N LEU A 414 16.78 43.27 12.54
CA LEU A 414 16.48 44.64 12.90
C LEU A 414 17.82 45.37 13.15
N LYS A 415 18.23 46.24 12.21
CA LYS A 415 19.18 47.30 12.50
C LYS A 415 18.48 48.24 13.46
N HIS A 416 18.53 47.94 14.76
CA HIS A 416 18.20 48.93 15.78
C HIS A 416 19.34 49.96 15.84
N PRO A 417 19.08 51.25 15.60
CA PRO A 417 20.12 52.28 15.59
C PRO A 417 20.36 52.88 16.98
N HIS A 418 20.24 52.12 18.08
CA HIS A 418 20.46 52.64 19.43
C HIS A 418 21.01 51.59 20.39
N LEU A 419 22.28 51.23 20.26
CA LEU A 419 23.11 50.80 21.38
C LEU A 419 24.49 51.41 21.18
N LEU A 420 24.60 52.69 21.56
CA LEU A 420 25.85 53.32 21.90
C LEU A 420 26.30 52.81 23.28
N MET A 421 27.62 52.70 23.41
CA MET A 421 28.43 52.42 24.60
C MET A 421 27.78 52.62 25.98
N GLY A 422 28.09 51.67 26.85
CA GLY A 422 28.11 51.79 28.32
C GLY A 422 29.00 50.70 28.86
#